data_AF-A0A968HAE9-F1
#
_entry.id   AF-A0A968HAE9-F1
#
_cell.length_a   1.000
_cell.length_b   1.000
_cell.length_c   1.000
_cell.angle_alpha   90.00
_cell.angle_beta   90.00
_cell.angle_gamma   90.00
#
_symmetry.space_group_name_H-M   'P 1'
#
loop_
_entity.id
_entity.type
_entity.pdbx_description
1 polymer ?
#
loop_
_entity_poly.entity_id
_entity_poly.type
_entity_poly.pdbx_seq_one_letter_code
_entity_poly.pdbx_strand_id
1 'polypeptide(L)'
;MFCRILLDVPVLFFRAATGTWPVTTVLSLMMLAGFGQDVLAKISPAESGSASGTVTIDGSKLRLKHAYGMAQPNTFDKQKTDIAVLITEQPLPEDALSELEDLMDATQKQHNWVFFKINAEGKPIYEVLDHPKLGNSHLMMSGFTHAAFTAKTLGKGRVEGTFETGKAVDFMGYQYEIKVVFQTPLVQAKLPEPLPDEKSGSSLPAGGGKPGKAYLAYVKAILTGDVKSIRRFLSPDKADLTDDELKEGLELLRQMTPEDLKIIKGFTAGDRAVLYVAGTVEKEKEYGTIEMKKTGGEWQIVRESWSNTLPRP
;
A
#
# COMPACT_ATOMS: atom_id res chain seq x y z
N MET A 1 20.16 -37.49 23.12
CA MET A 1 20.32 -38.48 22.03
C MET A 1 20.63 -37.68 20.77
N PHE A 2 21.85 -37.88 20.22
CA PHE A 2 22.47 -37.49 18.93
C PHE A 2 21.73 -36.52 17.96
N CYS A 3 22.36 -35.61 17.20
CA CYS A 3 23.74 -35.58 16.70
C CYS A 3 24.14 -34.17 16.19
N ARG A 4 25.44 -33.89 16.27
CA ARG A 4 26.24 -32.81 15.64
C ARG A 4 26.44 -33.08 14.14
N ILE A 5 26.75 -32.06 13.33
CA ILE A 5 27.65 -32.03 12.14
C ILE A 5 27.71 -30.54 11.70
N LEU A 6 28.78 -29.80 11.96
CA LEU A 6 30.13 -29.70 11.33
C LEU A 6 30.19 -28.66 10.19
N LEU A 7 31.02 -27.65 10.45
CA LEU A 7 31.53 -26.60 9.56
C LEU A 7 32.52 -27.18 8.56
N ASP A 8 32.60 -26.62 7.35
CA ASP A 8 33.84 -26.64 6.58
C ASP A 8 33.95 -25.44 5.63
N VAL A 9 35.14 -24.83 5.65
CA VAL A 9 35.64 -23.77 4.77
C VAL A 9 36.92 -24.32 4.14
N PRO A 10 37.26 -23.95 2.91
CA PRO A 10 38.68 -23.73 2.65
C PRO A 10 38.97 -22.43 1.89
N VAL A 11 39.99 -21.74 2.42
CA VAL A 11 40.82 -20.73 1.77
C VAL A 11 41.92 -21.46 0.98
N LEU A 12 42.26 -20.98 -0.23
CA LEU A 12 43.56 -21.29 -0.83
C LEU A 12 44.10 -20.13 -1.66
N PHE A 13 45.38 -19.86 -1.38
CA PHE A 13 46.30 -18.85 -1.89
C PHE A 13 46.66 -19.03 -3.37
N PHE A 14 47.04 -17.93 -4.04
CA PHE A 14 48.12 -17.98 -5.03
C PHE A 14 49.04 -16.75 -4.93
N ARG A 15 50.34 -17.04 -5.02
CA ARG A 15 51.51 -16.17 -4.80
C ARG A 15 52.17 -15.85 -6.16
N ALA A 16 52.99 -14.79 -6.14
CA ALA A 16 53.46 -13.92 -7.22
C ALA A 16 54.71 -14.36 -8.05
N ALA A 17 55.10 -13.42 -8.95
CA ALA A 17 56.40 -13.13 -9.59
C ALA A 17 56.55 -13.66 -11.04
N THR A 18 57.14 -12.96 -12.03
CA THR A 18 58.38 -12.15 -12.09
C THR A 18 58.42 -11.25 -13.35
N GLY A 19 59.34 -10.26 -13.41
CA GLY A 19 59.90 -9.77 -14.69
C GLY A 19 60.18 -8.26 -14.81
N THR A 20 61.43 -7.87 -15.10
CA THR A 20 62.03 -6.53 -15.03
C THR A 20 62.31 -5.85 -16.40
N TRP A 21 61.95 -4.55 -16.55
CA TRP A 21 62.63 -3.36 -17.19
C TRP A 21 63.26 -3.43 -18.63
N PRO A 22 63.51 -2.32 -19.41
CA PRO A 22 63.53 -0.87 -19.09
C PRO A 22 63.04 0.14 -20.20
N VAL A 23 63.22 1.45 -19.91
CA VAL A 23 63.45 2.63 -20.79
C VAL A 23 62.25 3.40 -21.39
N THR A 24 61.91 4.50 -20.68
CA THR A 24 61.69 5.90 -21.14
C THR A 24 61.05 6.18 -22.50
N THR A 25 59.86 6.81 -22.47
CA THR A 25 59.53 7.96 -23.34
C THR A 25 58.55 8.87 -22.60
N VAL A 26 58.93 10.14 -22.50
CA VAL A 26 58.13 11.27 -22.01
C VAL A 26 56.97 11.48 -22.98
N LEU A 27 55.72 11.46 -22.50
CA LEU A 27 54.62 12.06 -23.25
C LEU A 27 53.70 12.84 -22.31
N SER A 28 53.43 14.06 -22.75
CA SER A 28 52.79 15.15 -22.06
C SER A 28 51.41 14.83 -21.49
N LEU A 29 51.21 15.40 -20.32
CA LEU A 29 49.94 15.69 -19.66
C LEU A 29 48.99 16.45 -20.61
N MET A 30 47.90 15.80 -21.00
CA MET A 30 46.64 16.46 -21.34
C MET A 30 45.51 15.63 -20.73
N MET A 31 45.19 15.93 -19.46
CA MET A 31 43.91 15.51 -18.89
C MET A 31 42.81 16.35 -19.53
N LEU A 32 42.22 15.83 -20.61
CA LEU A 32 40.84 16.16 -20.94
C LEU A 32 39.96 15.42 -19.93
N ALA A 33 39.56 16.14 -18.89
CA ALA A 33 38.43 15.77 -18.06
C ALA A 33 37.19 15.74 -18.95
N GLY A 34 36.94 14.58 -19.57
CA GLY A 34 35.63 14.25 -20.07
C GLY A 34 34.73 14.18 -18.85
N PHE A 35 33.96 15.24 -18.61
CA PHE A 35 32.76 15.15 -17.80
C PHE A 35 31.94 14.02 -18.39
N GLY A 36 31.97 12.87 -17.73
CA GLY A 36 30.94 11.86 -17.89
C GLY A 36 29.63 12.59 -17.67
N GLN A 37 28.85 12.73 -18.73
CA GLN A 37 27.43 12.92 -18.53
C GLN A 37 26.99 11.67 -17.81
N ASP A 38 26.82 11.79 -16.50
CA ASP A 38 25.93 10.93 -15.75
C ASP A 38 24.60 10.99 -16.51
N VAL A 39 24.40 10.00 -17.38
CA VAL A 39 23.07 9.64 -17.84
C VAL A 39 22.41 9.11 -16.59
N LEU A 40 21.87 10.03 -15.79
CA LEU A 40 20.75 9.74 -14.92
C LEU A 40 19.72 9.13 -15.87
N ALA A 41 19.64 7.81 -15.87
CA ALA A 41 18.58 7.08 -16.51
C ALA A 41 17.30 7.68 -15.92
N LYS A 42 16.66 8.55 -16.71
CA LYS A 42 15.33 9.07 -16.44
C LYS A 42 14.50 7.80 -16.27
N ILE A 43 14.10 7.49 -15.03
CA ILE A 43 13.20 6.38 -14.76
C ILE A 43 12.00 6.65 -15.64
N SER A 44 11.83 5.84 -16.69
CA SER A 44 10.69 5.98 -17.59
C SER A 44 9.42 5.90 -16.74
N PRO A 45 8.40 6.72 -17.03
CA PRO A 45 7.08 6.56 -16.43
C PRO A 45 6.70 5.08 -16.51
N ALA A 46 6.09 4.55 -15.44
CA ALA A 46 5.62 3.17 -15.40
C ALA A 46 4.93 2.83 -16.72
N GLU A 47 5.54 1.98 -17.54
CA GLU A 47 5.02 1.68 -18.88
C GLU A 47 3.61 1.12 -18.73
N SER A 48 2.60 1.82 -19.23
CA SER A 48 1.22 1.34 -19.17
C SER A 48 1.10 0.02 -19.94
N GLY A 49 0.42 -0.96 -19.35
CA GLY A 49 -0.02 -2.15 -20.04
C GLY A 49 -1.18 -1.90 -21.00
N SER A 50 -1.54 -2.94 -21.76
CA SER A 50 -2.69 -2.91 -22.66
C SER A 50 -3.76 -3.90 -22.23
N ALA A 51 -5.01 -3.55 -22.49
CA ALA A 51 -6.17 -4.40 -22.31
C ALA A 51 -7.07 -4.38 -23.54
N SER A 52 -7.83 -5.45 -23.72
CA SER A 52 -8.86 -5.55 -24.73
C SER A 52 -10.02 -6.36 -24.17
N GLY A 53 -11.19 -5.74 -24.13
CA GLY A 53 -12.38 -6.38 -23.62
C GLY A 53 -13.42 -5.40 -23.14
N THR A 54 -14.42 -5.92 -22.45
CA THR A 54 -15.54 -5.14 -21.95
C THR A 54 -15.96 -5.56 -20.56
N VAL A 55 -16.46 -4.58 -19.81
CA VAL A 55 -17.38 -4.77 -18.70
C VAL A 55 -18.76 -4.35 -19.19
N THR A 56 -19.78 -5.17 -18.94
CA THR A 56 -21.17 -4.86 -19.27
C THR A 56 -21.98 -4.84 -17.99
N ILE A 57 -22.74 -3.77 -17.75
CA ILE A 57 -23.72 -3.69 -16.65
C ILE A 57 -25.07 -3.28 -17.23
N ASP A 58 -26.11 -4.07 -16.98
CA ASP A 58 -27.48 -3.89 -17.47
C ASP A 58 -27.54 -3.61 -18.98
N GLY A 59 -26.77 -4.40 -19.74
CA GLY A 59 -26.65 -4.29 -21.19
C GLY A 59 -25.80 -3.12 -21.69
N SER A 60 -25.40 -2.17 -20.83
CA SER A 60 -24.49 -1.08 -21.18
C SER A 60 -23.05 -1.56 -21.13
N LYS A 61 -22.31 -1.36 -22.22
CA LYS A 61 -20.93 -1.83 -22.39
C LYS A 61 -19.93 -0.71 -22.16
N LEU A 62 -18.92 -1.00 -21.35
CA LEU A 62 -17.71 -0.20 -21.18
C LEU A 62 -16.52 -0.94 -21.80
N ARG A 63 -15.75 -0.24 -22.65
CA ARG A 63 -14.57 -0.81 -23.30
C ARG A 63 -13.31 -0.45 -22.53
N LEU A 64 -12.52 -1.45 -22.19
CA LEU A 64 -11.30 -1.30 -21.42
C LEU A 64 -10.08 -1.45 -22.32
N LYS A 65 -9.09 -0.57 -22.15
CA LYS A 65 -7.98 -0.39 -23.09
C LYS A 65 -6.60 -0.39 -22.44
N HIS A 66 -6.52 0.09 -21.20
CA HIS A 66 -5.26 0.24 -20.48
C HIS A 66 -5.24 -0.70 -19.29
N ALA A 67 -4.07 -1.23 -18.96
CA ALA A 67 -3.88 -2.10 -17.80
C ALA A 67 -2.69 -1.61 -16.98
N TYR A 68 -2.81 -1.70 -15.67
CA TYR A 68 -1.79 -1.31 -14.71
C TYR A 68 -1.70 -2.42 -13.66
N GLY A 69 -0.48 -2.79 -13.31
CA GLY A 69 -0.22 -3.90 -12.40
C GLY A 69 0.71 -3.47 -11.29
N MET A 70 0.41 -3.88 -10.06
CA MET A 70 1.22 -3.57 -8.88
C MET A 70 1.41 -4.82 -8.03
N ALA A 71 2.66 -5.10 -7.66
CA ALA A 71 2.98 -6.03 -6.61
C ALA A 71 2.91 -5.30 -5.26
N GLN A 72 1.98 -5.68 -4.40
CA GLN A 72 1.73 -5.02 -3.13
C GLN A 72 1.67 -6.03 -1.96
N PRO A 73 1.97 -5.62 -0.71
CA PRO A 73 1.88 -6.51 0.44
C PRO A 73 0.47 -7.10 0.56
N ASN A 74 0.40 -8.40 0.87
CA ASN A 74 -0.89 -9.04 1.11
C ASN A 74 -1.56 -8.44 2.36
N THR A 75 -2.89 -8.32 2.28
CA THR A 75 -3.69 -7.64 3.31
C THR A 75 -3.63 -8.32 4.68
N PHE A 76 -3.50 -9.65 4.71
CA PHE A 76 -3.51 -10.47 5.93
C PHE A 76 -2.11 -10.91 6.38
N ASP A 77 -1.19 -11.11 5.43
CA ASP A 77 0.18 -11.52 5.69
C ASP A 77 1.15 -10.64 4.89
N LYS A 78 1.67 -9.59 5.52
CA LYS A 78 2.57 -8.63 4.87
C LYS A 78 3.88 -9.24 4.35
N GLN A 79 4.22 -10.47 4.72
CA GLN A 79 5.38 -11.20 4.16
C GLN A 79 5.06 -11.81 2.78
N LYS A 80 3.78 -11.94 2.44
CA LYS A 80 3.32 -12.34 1.12
C LYS A 80 3.04 -11.12 0.26
N THR A 81 3.04 -11.36 -1.04
CA THR A 81 2.76 -10.34 -2.06
C THR A 81 1.52 -10.76 -2.84
N ASP A 82 0.57 -9.84 -2.93
CA ASP A 82 -0.56 -9.92 -3.85
C ASP A 82 -0.24 -9.11 -5.11
N ILE A 83 -0.91 -9.46 -6.20
CA ILE A 83 -0.87 -8.70 -7.45
C ILE A 83 -2.19 -7.97 -7.60
N ALA A 84 -2.15 -6.64 -7.58
CA ALA A 84 -3.26 -5.80 -7.95
C ALA A 84 -3.21 -5.51 -9.45
N VAL A 85 -4.38 -5.56 -10.10
CA VAL A 85 -4.55 -5.22 -11.51
C VAL A 85 -5.69 -4.22 -11.63
N LEU A 86 -5.40 -3.06 -12.21
CA LEU A 86 -6.38 -2.03 -12.56
C LEU A 86 -6.48 -1.96 -14.08
N ILE A 87 -7.69 -2.05 -14.60
CA ILE A 87 -7.96 -1.96 -16.04
C ILE A 87 -8.94 -0.83 -16.28
N THR A 88 -8.58 0.10 -17.17
CA THR A 88 -9.29 1.36 -17.35
C THR A 88 -9.68 1.62 -18.81
N GLU A 89 -10.71 2.43 -19.02
CA GLU A 89 -11.06 2.92 -20.36
C GLU A 89 -10.09 4.01 -20.84
N GLN A 90 -9.71 4.92 -19.95
CA GLN A 90 -8.81 6.05 -20.20
C GLN A 90 -7.48 5.84 -19.48
N PRO A 91 -6.36 6.33 -20.03
CA PRO A 91 -5.07 6.18 -19.38
C PRO A 91 -5.04 6.92 -18.02
N LEU A 92 -4.31 6.36 -17.06
CA LEU A 92 -3.93 7.06 -15.84
C LEU A 92 -2.98 8.24 -16.15
N PRO A 93 -3.02 9.32 -15.35
CA PRO A 93 -1.96 10.34 -15.35
C PRO A 93 -0.57 9.72 -15.17
N GLU A 94 0.47 10.34 -15.74
CA GLU A 94 1.83 9.79 -15.74
C GLU A 94 2.41 9.54 -14.33
N ASP A 95 2.00 10.36 -13.36
CA ASP A 95 2.43 10.29 -11.96
C ASP A 95 1.48 9.48 -11.06
N ALA A 96 0.37 8.97 -11.61
CA ALA A 96 -0.70 8.34 -10.82
C ALA A 96 -0.26 7.09 -10.04
N LEU A 97 0.80 6.41 -10.49
CA LEU A 97 1.34 5.23 -9.81
C LEU A 97 2.52 5.53 -8.89
N SER A 98 2.98 6.79 -8.88
CA SER A 98 4.14 7.18 -8.10
C SER A 98 3.78 7.21 -6.62
N GLU A 99 4.64 6.64 -5.79
CA GLU A 99 4.50 6.64 -4.32
C GLU A 99 3.25 5.91 -3.77
N LEU A 100 2.52 5.15 -4.59
CA LEU A 100 1.35 4.40 -4.14
C LEU A 100 1.71 3.18 -3.29
N GLU A 101 1.00 3.01 -2.18
CA GLU A 101 1.05 1.79 -1.35
C GLU A 101 0.01 0.74 -1.79
N ASP A 102 -1.12 1.19 -2.37
CA ASP A 102 -2.17 0.35 -2.95
C ASP A 102 -2.57 0.89 -4.33
N LEU A 103 -2.62 0.02 -5.34
CA LEU A 103 -3.01 0.43 -6.69
C LEU A 103 -4.44 0.96 -6.77
N MET A 104 -5.32 0.57 -5.84
CA MET A 104 -6.68 1.11 -5.80
C MET A 104 -6.69 2.63 -5.60
N ASP A 105 -5.70 3.21 -4.93
CA ASP A 105 -5.63 4.67 -4.70
C ASP A 105 -5.52 5.47 -6.02
N ALA A 106 -5.02 4.85 -7.09
CA ALA A 106 -4.99 5.44 -8.43
C ALA A 106 -6.41 5.74 -9.00
N THR A 107 -7.44 5.12 -8.43
CA THR A 107 -8.83 5.22 -8.92
C THR A 107 -9.60 6.41 -8.35
N GLN A 108 -9.11 7.08 -7.30
CA GLN A 108 -9.87 8.10 -6.55
C GLN A 108 -10.38 9.26 -7.43
N LYS A 109 -9.67 9.56 -8.53
CA LYS A 109 -10.01 10.64 -9.48
C LYS A 109 -10.32 10.10 -10.87
N GLN A 110 -10.59 8.81 -10.99
CA GLN A 110 -10.90 8.14 -12.24
C GLN A 110 -12.26 7.42 -12.17
N HIS A 111 -12.89 7.35 -13.32
CA HIS A 111 -14.08 6.54 -13.56
C HIS A 111 -13.81 5.56 -14.70
N ASN A 112 -14.75 4.64 -14.90
CA ASN A 112 -14.76 3.67 -15.98
C ASN A 112 -13.58 2.68 -15.89
N TRP A 113 -13.56 1.89 -14.83
CA TRP A 113 -12.49 0.95 -14.55
C TRP A 113 -12.97 -0.31 -13.85
N VAL A 114 -12.14 -1.35 -13.87
CA VAL A 114 -12.28 -2.55 -13.04
C VAL A 114 -10.96 -2.86 -12.36
N PHE A 115 -11.05 -3.29 -11.11
CA PHE A 115 -9.92 -3.60 -10.27
C PHE A 115 -10.01 -5.03 -9.74
N PHE A 116 -8.87 -5.72 -9.69
CA PHE A 116 -8.75 -7.06 -9.12
C PHE A 116 -7.53 -7.15 -8.20
N LYS A 117 -7.64 -7.93 -7.12
CA LYS A 117 -6.47 -8.47 -6.40
C LYS A 117 -6.38 -9.97 -6.59
N ILE A 118 -5.19 -10.43 -6.97
CA ILE A 118 -4.82 -11.83 -7.11
C ILE A 118 -3.87 -12.16 -5.97
N ASN A 119 -4.17 -13.20 -5.21
CA ASN A 119 -3.35 -13.62 -4.08
C ASN A 119 -2.07 -14.35 -4.51
N ALA A 120 -1.20 -14.68 -3.55
CA ALA A 120 0.04 -15.42 -3.80
C ALA A 120 -0.17 -16.80 -4.46
N GLU A 121 -1.36 -17.41 -4.31
CA GLU A 121 -1.72 -18.68 -4.96
C GLU A 121 -2.31 -18.49 -6.37
N GLY A 122 -2.31 -17.27 -6.91
CA GLY A 122 -2.82 -16.95 -8.24
C GLY A 122 -4.35 -16.89 -8.33
N LYS A 123 -5.05 -16.81 -7.20
CA LYS A 123 -6.51 -16.74 -7.14
C LYS A 123 -6.99 -15.29 -7.00
N PRO A 124 -8.01 -14.87 -7.77
CA PRO A 124 -8.64 -13.58 -7.56
C PRO A 124 -9.42 -13.61 -6.24
N ILE A 125 -9.21 -12.60 -5.39
CA ILE A 125 -9.78 -12.51 -4.02
C ILE A 125 -10.54 -11.20 -3.78
N TYR A 126 -10.45 -10.26 -4.72
CA TYR A 126 -11.08 -8.96 -4.61
C TYR A 126 -11.40 -8.46 -6.02
N GLU A 127 -12.59 -7.89 -6.20
CA GLU A 127 -13.10 -7.38 -7.47
C GLU A 127 -13.90 -6.10 -7.19
N VAL A 128 -13.60 -5.03 -7.92
CA VAL A 128 -14.33 -3.76 -7.83
C VAL A 128 -14.58 -3.21 -9.23
N LEU A 129 -15.81 -2.78 -9.48
CA LEU A 129 -16.25 -2.20 -10.75
C LEU A 129 -16.71 -0.75 -10.55
N ASP A 130 -16.16 0.16 -11.34
CA ASP A 130 -16.72 1.48 -11.60
C ASP A 130 -17.28 1.50 -13.02
N HIS A 131 -18.54 1.91 -13.14
CA HIS A 131 -19.25 1.92 -14.40
C HIS A 131 -20.36 2.98 -14.38
N PRO A 132 -20.63 3.68 -15.50
CA PRO A 132 -21.63 4.76 -15.54
C PRO A 132 -23.04 4.37 -15.08
N LYS A 133 -23.40 3.07 -15.17
CA LYS A 133 -24.69 2.56 -14.70
C LYS A 133 -24.83 2.49 -13.18
N LEU A 134 -23.72 2.53 -12.46
CA LEU A 134 -23.70 2.50 -11.00
C LEU A 134 -23.77 3.91 -10.39
N GLY A 135 -23.73 4.97 -11.22
CA GLY A 135 -23.70 6.35 -10.73
C GLY A 135 -22.46 6.60 -9.88
N ASN A 136 -22.66 7.01 -8.62
CA ASN A 136 -21.59 7.26 -7.65
C ASN A 136 -21.28 6.05 -6.76
N SER A 137 -21.70 4.85 -7.15
CA SER A 137 -21.48 3.61 -6.41
C SER A 137 -20.56 2.66 -7.18
N HIS A 138 -20.00 1.69 -6.47
CA HIS A 138 -19.20 0.61 -7.03
C HIS A 138 -19.81 -0.73 -6.67
N LEU A 139 -19.68 -1.72 -7.57
CA LEU A 139 -19.87 -3.12 -7.18
C LEU A 139 -18.55 -3.60 -6.61
N MET A 140 -18.55 -4.05 -5.36
CA MET A 140 -17.36 -4.50 -4.65
C MET A 140 -17.60 -5.88 -4.04
N MET A 141 -16.65 -6.77 -4.25
CA MET A 141 -16.63 -8.11 -3.65
C MET A 141 -15.28 -8.39 -3.02
N SER A 142 -15.31 -9.03 -1.85
CA SER A 142 -14.13 -9.39 -1.07
C SER A 142 -14.21 -10.83 -0.58
N GLY A 143 -13.09 -11.54 -0.65
CA GLY A 143 -12.99 -12.96 -0.31
C GLY A 143 -13.43 -13.91 -1.43
N PHE A 144 -14.10 -13.40 -2.46
CA PHE A 144 -14.44 -14.10 -3.68
C PHE A 144 -14.58 -13.11 -4.85
N THR A 145 -14.53 -13.64 -6.08
CA THR A 145 -14.81 -12.89 -7.31
C THR A 145 -15.75 -13.70 -8.19
N HIS A 146 -16.53 -13.02 -9.04
CA HIS A 146 -17.35 -13.70 -10.05
C HIS A 146 -16.58 -13.87 -11.35
N ALA A 147 -15.66 -12.94 -11.66
CA ALA A 147 -14.73 -13.13 -12.74
C ALA A 147 -13.64 -14.14 -12.32
N ALA A 148 -13.49 -15.20 -13.13
CA ALA A 148 -12.35 -16.11 -13.03
C ALA A 148 -11.11 -15.45 -13.63
N PHE A 149 -9.95 -15.73 -13.04
CA PHE A 149 -8.65 -15.33 -13.59
C PHE A 149 -7.96 -16.53 -14.24
N THR A 150 -7.64 -16.38 -15.53
CA THR A 150 -6.79 -17.34 -16.25
C THR A 150 -5.46 -16.67 -16.57
N ALA A 151 -4.40 -17.08 -15.87
CA ALA A 151 -3.06 -16.56 -16.11
C ALA A 151 -2.48 -17.11 -17.42
N LYS A 152 -1.99 -16.20 -18.27
CA LYS A 152 -1.06 -16.53 -19.35
C LYS A 152 0.39 -16.36 -18.87
N THR A 153 0.65 -15.37 -18.03
CA THR A 153 1.94 -15.12 -17.39
C THR A 153 1.71 -14.51 -16.02
N LEU A 154 2.39 -15.05 -15.00
CA LEU A 154 2.37 -14.53 -13.64
C LEU A 154 3.80 -14.51 -13.11
N GLY A 155 4.51 -13.40 -13.35
CA GLY A 155 5.92 -13.23 -13.04
C GLY A 155 6.20 -11.99 -12.21
N LYS A 156 7.44 -11.86 -11.70
CA LYS A 156 7.83 -10.77 -10.81
C LYS A 156 7.79 -9.37 -11.42
N GLY A 157 7.91 -9.25 -12.76
CA GLY A 157 7.93 -7.96 -13.46
C GLY A 157 6.76 -7.75 -14.42
N ARG A 158 5.88 -8.75 -14.60
CA ARG A 158 4.78 -8.70 -15.56
C ARG A 158 3.70 -9.70 -15.22
N VAL A 159 2.45 -9.31 -15.46
CA VAL A 159 1.29 -10.18 -15.43
C VAL A 159 0.53 -10.08 -16.75
N GLU A 160 0.09 -11.22 -17.26
CA GLU A 160 -0.76 -11.33 -18.45
C GLU A 160 -1.84 -12.36 -18.17
N GLY A 161 -3.08 -12.07 -18.56
CA GLY A 161 -4.16 -13.03 -18.37
C GLY A 161 -5.50 -12.53 -18.85
N THR A 162 -6.52 -13.27 -18.45
CA THR A 162 -7.92 -12.97 -18.75
C THR A 162 -8.72 -12.94 -17.47
N PHE A 163 -9.56 -11.92 -17.31
CA PHE A 163 -10.66 -11.91 -16.36
C PHE A 163 -11.96 -12.14 -17.11
N GLU A 164 -12.72 -13.16 -16.73
CA GLU A 164 -14.00 -13.47 -17.36
C GLU A 164 -15.05 -13.97 -16.38
N THR A 165 -16.25 -13.43 -16.47
CA THR A 165 -17.46 -14.05 -15.92
C THR A 165 -17.95 -15.05 -16.96
N GLY A 166 -18.09 -16.33 -16.62
CA GLY A 166 -18.50 -17.35 -17.60
C GLY A 166 -19.86 -17.10 -18.27
N LYS A 167 -20.71 -16.28 -17.64
CA LYS A 167 -21.96 -15.71 -18.15
C LYS A 167 -22.28 -14.44 -17.36
N ALA A 168 -23.30 -13.69 -17.80
CA ALA A 168 -23.84 -12.60 -17.00
C ALA A 168 -24.27 -13.09 -15.59
N VAL A 169 -23.90 -12.33 -14.57
CA VAL A 169 -24.13 -12.61 -13.16
C VAL A 169 -25.07 -11.55 -12.59
N ASP A 170 -26.01 -11.98 -11.75
CA ASP A 170 -26.82 -11.07 -10.93
C ASP A 170 -26.08 -10.80 -9.62
N PHE A 171 -25.84 -9.52 -9.32
CA PHE A 171 -25.23 -9.10 -8.08
C PHE A 171 -25.76 -7.73 -7.66
N MET A 172 -26.30 -7.65 -6.43
CA MET A 172 -26.83 -6.41 -5.87
C MET A 172 -27.90 -5.72 -6.76
N GLY A 173 -28.68 -6.53 -7.50
CA GLY A 173 -29.73 -6.03 -8.41
C GLY A 173 -29.23 -5.57 -9.78
N TYR A 174 -27.95 -5.76 -10.09
CA TYR A 174 -27.36 -5.49 -11.39
C TYR A 174 -27.03 -6.79 -12.12
N GLN A 175 -27.28 -6.84 -13.41
CA GLN A 175 -26.79 -7.90 -14.27
C GLN A 175 -25.47 -7.46 -14.91
N TYR A 176 -24.37 -8.16 -14.62
CA TYR A 176 -23.07 -7.78 -15.15
C TYR A 176 -22.26 -8.94 -15.73
N GLU A 177 -21.41 -8.61 -16.71
CA GLU A 177 -20.50 -9.53 -17.38
C GLU A 177 -19.15 -8.86 -17.61
N ILE A 178 -18.07 -9.57 -17.32
CA ILE A 178 -16.69 -9.16 -17.59
C ILE A 178 -16.08 -10.13 -18.59
N LYS A 179 -15.39 -9.59 -19.59
CA LYS A 179 -14.49 -10.37 -20.44
C LYS A 179 -13.36 -9.48 -20.93
N VAL A 180 -12.19 -9.63 -20.33
CA VAL A 180 -11.04 -8.75 -20.59
C VAL A 180 -9.76 -9.56 -20.63
N VAL A 181 -9.00 -9.41 -21.71
CA VAL A 181 -7.62 -9.89 -21.82
C VAL A 181 -6.70 -8.71 -21.58
N PHE A 182 -5.61 -8.91 -20.83
CA PHE A 182 -4.68 -7.85 -20.50
C PHE A 182 -3.23 -8.34 -20.40
N GLN A 183 -2.32 -7.37 -20.50
CA GLN A 183 -0.91 -7.50 -20.14
C GLN A 183 -0.45 -6.19 -19.49
N THR A 184 0.34 -6.27 -18.43
CA THR A 184 0.92 -5.09 -17.79
C THR A 184 2.24 -5.44 -17.12
N PRO A 185 3.25 -4.57 -17.16
CA PRO A 185 4.35 -4.68 -16.22
C PRO A 185 3.83 -4.55 -14.79
N LEU A 186 4.60 -5.07 -13.84
CA LEU A 186 4.35 -4.89 -12.42
C LEU A 186 5.29 -3.79 -11.89
N VAL A 187 4.69 -2.75 -11.32
CA VAL A 187 5.42 -1.84 -10.43
C VAL A 187 5.39 -2.39 -9.01
N GLN A 188 6.38 -2.03 -8.20
CA GLN A 188 6.38 -2.37 -6.79
C GLN A 188 5.66 -1.28 -6.02
N ALA A 189 4.69 -1.67 -5.18
CA ALA A 189 4.10 -0.73 -4.23
C ALA A 189 5.18 -0.13 -3.34
N LYS A 190 5.02 1.16 -3.02
CA LYS A 190 5.78 1.77 -1.95
C LYS A 190 5.45 1.03 -0.67
N LEU A 191 6.46 0.49 -0.01
CA LEU A 191 6.26 -0.07 1.32
C LEU A 191 6.09 1.10 2.29
N PRO A 192 5.09 1.06 3.19
CA PRO A 192 5.01 2.04 4.25
C PRO A 192 6.31 2.00 5.04
N GLU A 193 6.83 3.18 5.38
CA GLU A 193 8.02 3.24 6.23
C GLU A 193 7.74 2.47 7.53
N PRO A 194 8.67 1.62 8.00
CA PRO A 194 8.47 0.84 9.21
C PRO A 194 8.16 1.78 10.38
N LEU A 195 7.26 1.33 11.26
CA LEU A 195 6.93 2.06 12.48
C LEU A 195 8.16 2.15 13.39
N PRO A 196 8.34 3.24 14.13
CA PRO A 196 9.38 3.31 15.15
C PRO A 196 9.22 2.16 16.15
N ASP A 197 10.32 1.47 16.47
CA ASP A 197 10.35 0.38 17.43
C ASP A 197 11.52 0.56 18.41
N GLU A 198 11.84 -0.48 19.18
CA GLU A 198 12.95 -0.44 20.13
C GLU A 198 14.34 -0.32 19.47
N LYS A 199 14.45 -0.70 18.19
CA LYS A 199 15.70 -0.66 17.44
C LYS A 199 15.88 0.64 16.67
N SER A 200 14.78 1.22 16.21
CA SER A 200 14.74 2.37 15.29
C SER A 200 14.23 3.66 15.93
N GLY A 201 13.67 3.61 17.15
CA GLY A 201 13.09 4.74 17.84
C GLY A 201 13.49 4.86 19.32
N SER A 202 13.17 6.00 19.91
CA SER A 202 13.29 6.25 21.35
C SER A 202 11.99 5.91 22.06
N SER A 203 12.08 5.23 23.21
CA SER A 203 10.90 4.94 24.04
C SER A 203 10.23 6.23 24.53
N LEU A 204 8.91 6.28 24.40
CA LEU A 204 8.10 7.37 24.93
C LEU A 204 7.91 7.22 26.45
N PRO A 205 7.76 8.32 27.20
CA PRO A 205 7.46 8.27 28.62
C PRO A 205 6.07 7.66 28.88
N ALA A 206 5.79 7.31 30.14
CA ALA A 206 4.47 6.86 30.56
C ALA A 206 3.37 7.84 30.08
N GLY A 207 2.28 7.30 29.52
CA GLY A 207 1.23 8.09 28.88
C GLY A 207 1.58 8.63 27.49
N GLY A 208 2.66 8.15 26.85
CA GLY A 208 2.99 8.41 25.44
C GLY A 208 3.48 9.82 25.13
N GLY A 209 3.77 10.65 26.13
CA GLY A 209 4.31 12.00 25.93
C GLY A 209 3.37 12.93 25.14
N LYS A 210 3.94 13.72 24.22
CA LYS A 210 3.16 14.63 23.35
C LYS A 210 2.25 13.87 22.35
N PRO A 211 2.73 12.83 21.63
CA PRO A 211 1.85 12.01 20.78
C PRO A 211 0.69 11.40 21.57
N GLY A 212 0.97 10.82 22.74
CA GLY A 212 -0.05 10.22 23.60
C GLY A 212 -1.15 11.20 24.01
N LYS A 213 -0.77 12.42 24.42
CA LYS A 213 -1.74 13.48 24.74
C LYS A 213 -2.60 13.89 23.54
N ALA A 214 -2.01 13.97 22.35
CA ALA A 214 -2.75 14.31 21.13
C ALA A 214 -3.76 13.21 20.77
N TYR A 215 -3.36 11.95 20.84
CA TYR A 215 -4.25 10.83 20.58
C TYR A 215 -5.44 10.77 21.56
N LEU A 216 -5.20 10.95 22.86
CA LEU A 216 -6.27 10.99 23.86
C LEU A 216 -7.23 12.17 23.65
N ALA A 217 -6.71 13.31 23.19
CA ALA A 217 -7.54 14.47 22.84
C ALA A 217 -8.40 14.22 21.60
N TYR A 218 -7.87 13.53 20.60
CA TYR A 218 -8.61 13.07 19.42
C TYR A 218 -9.77 12.14 19.79
N VAL A 219 -9.50 11.11 20.61
CA VAL A 219 -10.54 10.19 21.07
C VAL A 219 -11.61 10.93 21.86
N LYS A 220 -11.22 11.84 22.77
CA LYS A 220 -12.18 12.69 23.47
C LYS A 220 -13.04 13.51 22.50
N ALA A 221 -12.45 14.06 21.45
CA ALA A 221 -13.17 14.85 20.45
C ALA A 221 -14.21 14.02 19.69
N ILE A 222 -13.91 12.75 19.36
CA ILE A 222 -14.91 11.82 18.80
C ILE A 222 -16.07 11.62 19.78
N LEU A 223 -15.75 11.25 21.02
CA LEU A 223 -16.77 10.96 22.05
C LEU A 223 -17.66 12.18 22.34
N THR A 224 -17.11 13.40 22.32
CA THR A 224 -17.88 14.63 22.54
C THR A 224 -18.49 15.22 21.27
N GLY A 225 -18.16 14.69 20.09
CA GLY A 225 -18.59 15.24 18.80
C GLY A 225 -18.00 16.59 18.42
N ASP A 226 -16.78 16.89 18.87
CA ASP A 226 -16.08 18.11 18.50
C ASP A 226 -15.41 17.95 17.13
N VAL A 227 -16.20 18.13 16.06
CA VAL A 227 -15.77 17.99 14.66
C VAL A 227 -14.53 18.82 14.33
N LYS A 228 -14.44 20.05 14.89
CA LYS A 228 -13.29 20.93 14.66
C LYS A 228 -12.02 20.35 15.27
N SER A 229 -12.12 19.80 16.49
CA SER A 229 -10.99 19.13 17.12
C SER A 229 -10.62 17.82 16.40
N ILE A 230 -11.60 17.03 15.95
CA ILE A 230 -11.34 15.81 15.16
C ILE A 230 -10.50 16.16 13.93
N ARG A 231 -10.91 17.16 13.14
CA ARG A 231 -10.22 17.60 11.92
C ARG A 231 -8.75 17.95 12.15
N ARG A 232 -8.44 18.59 13.27
CA ARG A 232 -7.07 18.99 13.63
C ARG A 232 -6.12 17.80 13.76
N PHE A 233 -6.63 16.67 14.22
CA PHE A 233 -5.85 15.45 14.44
C PHE A 233 -5.81 14.52 13.23
N LEU A 234 -6.61 14.77 12.20
CA LEU A 234 -6.53 14.01 10.95
C LEU A 234 -5.29 14.43 10.16
N SER A 235 -4.67 13.45 9.51
CA SER A 235 -3.57 13.68 8.59
C SER A 235 -4.06 14.40 7.31
N PRO A 236 -3.18 15.13 6.58
CA PRO A 236 -3.59 15.98 5.46
C PRO A 236 -4.18 15.22 4.26
N ASP A 237 -3.88 13.93 4.11
CA ASP A 237 -4.50 13.01 3.15
C ASP A 237 -6.01 12.82 3.39
N LYS A 238 -6.52 13.18 4.57
CA LYS A 238 -7.95 13.21 4.90
C LYS A 238 -8.55 14.62 4.83
N ALA A 239 -7.85 15.58 4.23
CA ALA A 239 -8.31 16.97 4.16
C ALA A 239 -9.62 17.14 3.36
N ASP A 240 -9.88 16.23 2.41
CA ASP A 240 -11.04 16.29 1.52
C ASP A 240 -12.37 15.97 2.23
N LEU A 241 -12.33 15.36 3.42
CA LEU A 241 -13.54 15.13 4.22
C LEU A 241 -14.16 16.46 4.65
N THR A 242 -15.41 16.68 4.28
CA THR A 242 -16.21 17.83 4.71
C THR A 242 -16.65 17.70 6.16
N ASP A 243 -17.03 18.82 6.79
CA ASP A 243 -17.56 18.78 8.17
C ASP A 243 -18.88 18.00 8.26
N ASP A 244 -19.65 17.96 7.17
CA ASP A 244 -20.93 17.24 7.14
C ASP A 244 -20.71 15.73 7.01
N GLU A 245 -19.78 15.27 6.16
CA GLU A 245 -19.37 13.87 6.12
C GLU A 245 -18.81 13.38 7.47
N LEU A 246 -18.03 14.22 8.15
CA LEU A 246 -17.55 13.90 9.51
C LEU A 246 -18.69 13.80 10.52
N LYS A 247 -19.73 14.64 10.43
CA LYS A 247 -20.90 14.56 11.32
C LYS A 247 -21.74 13.31 11.03
N GLU A 248 -21.94 12.98 9.76
CA GLU A 248 -22.69 11.79 9.35
C GLU A 248 -22.02 10.51 9.84
N GLY A 249 -20.69 10.43 9.76
CA GLY A 249 -19.91 9.30 10.26
C GLY A 249 -19.67 9.29 11.78
N LEU A 250 -19.97 10.38 12.49
CA LEU A 250 -19.56 10.56 13.89
C LEU A 250 -20.16 9.52 14.84
N GLU A 251 -21.41 9.13 14.63
CA GLU A 251 -22.06 8.14 15.48
C GLU A 251 -21.40 6.77 15.32
N LEU A 252 -21.08 6.38 14.09
CA LEU A 252 -20.33 5.17 13.81
C LEU A 252 -18.92 5.24 14.44
N LEU A 253 -18.23 6.39 14.30
CA LEU A 253 -16.93 6.59 14.92
C LEU A 253 -16.99 6.42 16.44
N ARG A 254 -18.01 6.96 17.12
CA ARG A 254 -18.18 6.80 18.57
C ARG A 254 -18.38 5.35 18.99
N GLN A 255 -19.22 4.61 18.26
CA GLN A 255 -19.49 3.20 18.55
C GLN A 255 -18.24 2.34 18.42
N MET A 256 -17.37 2.67 17.45
CA MET A 256 -16.12 1.96 17.21
C MET A 256 -14.94 2.48 18.05
N THR A 257 -15.09 3.64 18.70
CA THR A 257 -14.01 4.26 19.48
C THR A 257 -13.89 3.55 20.82
N PRO A 258 -12.71 2.99 21.16
CA PRO A 258 -12.55 2.31 22.43
C PRO A 258 -12.66 3.26 23.62
N GLU A 259 -13.34 2.78 24.65
CA GLU A 259 -13.40 3.42 25.97
C GLU A 259 -12.21 2.98 26.85
N ASP A 260 -12.06 3.62 28.02
CA ASP A 260 -11.05 3.26 29.03
C ASP A 260 -9.60 3.18 28.51
N LEU A 261 -9.27 4.03 27.54
CA LEU A 261 -7.99 4.01 26.86
C LEU A 261 -6.79 4.21 27.80
N LYS A 262 -5.80 3.34 27.64
CA LYS A 262 -4.51 3.40 28.33
C LYS A 262 -3.38 3.21 27.32
N ILE A 263 -2.42 4.13 27.32
CA ILE A 263 -1.18 3.96 26.55
C ILE A 263 -0.25 3.02 27.32
N ILE A 264 0.06 1.88 26.71
CA ILE A 264 0.88 0.81 27.28
C ILE A 264 2.35 1.08 27.02
N LYS A 265 2.68 1.40 25.76
CA LYS A 265 4.05 1.63 25.28
C LYS A 265 3.97 2.57 24.09
N GLY A 266 5.10 3.15 23.71
CA GLY A 266 5.22 3.85 22.44
C GLY A 266 6.66 4.19 22.13
N PHE A 267 6.91 4.50 20.88
CA PHE A 267 8.23 4.89 20.38
C PHE A 267 8.10 6.12 19.49
N THR A 268 9.18 6.87 19.37
CA THR A 268 9.27 8.00 18.45
C THR A 268 10.59 8.00 17.70
N ALA A 269 10.55 8.39 16.42
CA ALA A 269 11.72 8.61 15.59
C ALA A 269 11.48 9.88 14.76
N GLY A 270 12.20 10.96 15.08
CA GLY A 270 11.99 12.27 14.45
C GLY A 270 10.55 12.77 14.63
N ASP A 271 9.87 13.01 13.50
CA ASP A 271 8.48 13.47 13.45
C ASP A 271 7.46 12.32 13.40
N ARG A 272 7.87 11.07 13.58
CA ARG A 272 6.97 9.91 13.65
C ARG A 272 6.90 9.35 15.06
N ALA A 273 5.75 8.78 15.39
CA ALA A 273 5.54 8.05 16.62
C ALA A 273 4.59 6.87 16.41
N VAL A 274 4.77 5.82 17.20
CA VAL A 274 3.78 4.75 17.37
C VAL A 274 3.36 4.68 18.82
N LEU A 275 2.06 4.53 19.06
CA LEU A 275 1.50 4.25 20.38
C LEU A 275 0.88 2.86 20.37
N TYR A 276 1.18 2.09 21.39
CA TYR A 276 0.49 0.84 21.70
C TYR A 276 -0.47 1.12 22.85
N VAL A 277 -1.76 0.93 22.61
CA VAL A 277 -2.84 1.29 23.52
C VAL A 277 -3.67 0.06 23.87
N ALA A 278 -4.31 0.07 25.03
CA ALA A 278 -5.40 -0.84 25.39
C ALA A 278 -6.66 0.00 25.60
N GLY A 279 -7.79 -0.54 25.18
CA GLY A 279 -9.12 0.05 25.38
C GLY A 279 -10.18 -1.03 25.48
N THR A 280 -11.43 -0.60 25.54
CA THR A 280 -12.59 -1.49 25.56
C THR A 280 -13.55 -1.11 24.44
N VAL A 281 -13.90 -2.06 23.58
CA VAL A 281 -14.92 -1.93 22.53
C VAL A 281 -15.97 -3.00 22.80
N GLU A 282 -17.25 -2.61 22.85
CA GLU A 282 -18.35 -3.56 23.14
C GLU A 282 -18.15 -4.42 24.40
N LYS A 283 -17.47 -3.86 25.43
CA LYS A 283 -17.09 -4.53 26.69
C LYS A 283 -15.99 -5.59 26.56
N GLU A 284 -15.42 -5.77 25.37
CA GLU A 284 -14.25 -6.60 25.15
C GLU A 284 -12.97 -5.77 25.18
N LYS A 285 -11.92 -6.34 25.78
CA LYS A 285 -10.63 -5.68 25.85
C LYS A 285 -9.95 -5.79 24.49
N GLU A 286 -9.58 -4.64 23.94
CA GLU A 286 -8.84 -4.56 22.68
C GLU A 286 -7.51 -3.81 22.84
N TYR A 287 -6.64 -4.03 21.87
CA TYR A 287 -5.35 -3.39 21.77
C TYR A 287 -5.20 -2.66 20.45
N GLY A 288 -4.73 -1.43 20.51
CA GLY A 288 -4.53 -0.56 19.36
C GLY A 288 -3.06 -0.32 19.07
N THR A 289 -2.74 -0.19 17.78
CA THR A 289 -1.48 0.36 17.29
C THR A 289 -1.80 1.64 16.52
N ILE A 290 -1.34 2.77 17.05
CA ILE A 290 -1.64 4.11 16.54
C ILE A 290 -0.37 4.69 15.94
N GLU A 291 -0.36 4.87 14.63
CA GLU A 291 0.70 5.59 13.93
C GLU A 291 0.38 7.08 13.92
N MET A 292 1.35 7.88 14.33
CA MET A 292 1.23 9.34 14.37
C MET A 292 2.39 10.00 13.65
N LYS A 293 2.09 11.15 13.04
CA LYS A 293 3.07 12.01 12.40
C LYS A 293 2.90 13.44 12.89
N LYS A 294 4.01 14.13 13.08
CA LYS A 294 4.04 15.54 13.46
C LYS A 294 4.09 16.40 12.21
N THR A 295 3.04 17.20 12.02
CA THR A 295 2.90 18.13 10.88
C THR A 295 2.60 19.51 11.42
N GLY A 296 3.36 20.53 11.01
CA GLY A 296 3.13 21.91 11.48
C GLY A 296 3.23 22.09 13.00
N GLY A 297 3.97 21.21 13.69
CA GLY A 297 4.10 21.23 15.15
C GLY A 297 3.06 20.39 15.90
N GLU A 298 2.03 19.87 15.22
CA GLU A 298 0.93 19.12 15.81
C GLU A 298 1.04 17.64 15.47
N TRP A 299 0.67 16.77 16.42
CA TRP A 299 0.63 15.33 16.20
C TRP A 299 -0.71 14.93 15.61
N GLN A 300 -0.68 14.29 14.46
CA GLN A 300 -1.82 13.82 13.71
C GLN A 300 -1.81 12.30 13.63
N ILE A 301 -2.98 11.69 13.59
CA ILE A 301 -3.18 10.27 13.39
C ILE A 301 -3.01 9.99 11.90
N VAL A 302 -2.07 9.12 11.58
CA VAL A 302 -1.87 8.58 10.23
C VAL A 302 -2.71 7.32 10.06
N ARG A 303 -2.60 6.41 11.03
CA ARG A 303 -3.27 5.11 10.96
C ARG A 303 -3.61 4.59 12.36
N GLU A 304 -4.72 3.88 12.43
CA GLU A 304 -5.14 3.16 13.63
C GLU A 304 -5.45 1.71 13.23
N SER A 305 -5.08 0.78 14.09
CA SER A 305 -5.40 -0.64 13.93
C SER A 305 -5.72 -1.22 15.29
N TRP A 306 -6.85 -1.92 15.41
CA TRP A 306 -7.36 -2.51 16.63
C TRP A 306 -7.46 -4.02 16.51
N SER A 307 -7.13 -4.74 17.57
CA SER A 307 -7.15 -6.20 17.63
C SER A 307 -7.40 -6.70 19.05
N ASN A 308 -8.01 -7.87 19.17
CA ASN A 308 -8.11 -8.60 20.44
C ASN A 308 -6.76 -9.20 20.90
N THR A 309 -5.72 -9.12 20.07
CA THR A 309 -4.38 -9.65 20.36
C THR A 309 -3.42 -8.53 20.71
N LEU A 310 -2.58 -8.78 21.73
CA LEU A 310 -1.61 -7.79 22.19
C LEU A 310 -0.59 -7.48 21.06
N PRO A 311 -0.29 -6.21 20.77
CA PRO A 311 0.56 -5.84 19.65
C PRO A 311 1.99 -6.34 19.91
N ARG A 312 2.62 -6.91 18.89
CA ARG A 312 4.05 -7.24 18.95
C ARG A 312 4.82 -6.06 18.34
N PRO A 313 5.70 -5.39 19.11
CA PRO A 313 6.57 -4.36 18.57
C PRO A 313 7.63 -4.94 17.64
#